data_AF-A0A4U8UYC0-F1
#
_entry.id   AF-A0A4U8UYC0-F1
#
_cell.length_a   1.000
_cell.length_b   1.000
_cell.length_c   1.000
_cell.angle_alpha   90.00
_cell.angle_beta   90.00
_cell.angle_gamma   90.00
#
_symmetry.space_group_name_H-M   'P 1'
#
loop_
_entity.id
_entity.type
_entity.pdbx_description
1 polymer ?
#
loop_
_entity_poly.entity_id
_entity_poly.type
_entity_poly.pdbx_seq_one_letter_code
_entity_poly.pdbx_strand_id
1 'polypeptide(L)'
;MTGSAAKKQLLLFDVDGTLTLPRQKITPAMKAFMQEVRKKVPIAVVGGSDIGKIVEQLGDSLEDVLSQYDYVFSENGMVGYHGDVKFPVTDLGDYFGEQKLQKVVNFCLKYMGDIELPVKCGNFIERRKGMLNVSPIGRSCSQKHREEFNEYDKVHGIRAKMVETLEKEFADYKMRFVIGGQISFDVFPEGWDKTYCLQYLADKFGDIHFFGDKTSPGGNDYDIFVDERTTGHTVSGPDDTKAKISAIIN
;
A
#
# COMPACT_ATOMS: atom_id res chain seq x y z
N MET A 1 -22.92 24.40 -27.40
CA MET A 1 -22.33 23.05 -27.44
C MET A 1 -20.84 23.18 -27.18
N THR A 2 -20.44 23.14 -25.91
CA THR A 2 -19.02 23.14 -25.51
C THR A 2 -18.49 21.73 -25.71
N GLY A 3 -17.66 21.52 -26.73
CA GLY A 3 -16.96 20.25 -26.91
C GLY A 3 -16.14 19.96 -25.66
N SER A 4 -16.50 18.91 -24.93
CA SER A 4 -15.69 18.40 -23.82
C SER A 4 -14.32 18.06 -24.39
N ALA A 5 -13.28 18.77 -23.97
CA ALA A 5 -11.92 18.29 -24.18
C ALA A 5 -11.85 16.86 -23.63
N ALA A 6 -11.30 15.91 -24.39
CA ALA A 6 -11.15 14.55 -23.92
C ALA A 6 -10.34 14.57 -22.62
N LYS A 7 -10.91 14.00 -21.55
CA LYS A 7 -10.23 13.90 -20.25
C LYS A 7 -8.95 13.10 -20.44
N LYS A 8 -7.83 13.61 -19.92
CA LYS A 8 -6.55 12.90 -19.97
C LYS A 8 -6.66 11.64 -19.11
N GLN A 9 -6.50 10.47 -19.74
CA GLN A 9 -6.63 9.17 -19.09
C GLN A 9 -5.29 8.71 -18.47
N LEU A 10 -5.37 7.93 -17.39
CA LEU A 10 -4.25 7.23 -16.75
C LEU A 10 -4.73 5.83 -16.32
N LEU A 11 -3.89 4.81 -16.51
CA LEU A 11 -4.11 3.50 -15.90
C LEU A 11 -3.16 3.32 -14.71
N LEU A 12 -3.73 3.09 -13.52
CA LEU A 12 -3.03 2.91 -12.26
C LEU A 12 -3.21 1.47 -11.77
N PHE A 13 -2.11 0.81 -11.44
CA PHE A 13 -2.11 -0.62 -11.10
C PHE A 13 -1.56 -0.85 -9.69
N ASP A 14 -2.24 -1.69 -8.91
CA ASP A 14 -1.55 -2.45 -7.88
C ASP A 14 -0.48 -3.38 -8.52
N VAL A 15 0.47 -3.86 -7.71
CA VAL A 15 1.58 -4.70 -8.18
C VAL A 15 1.30 -6.20 -7.97
N ASP A 16 1.17 -6.63 -6.70
CA ASP A 16 1.21 -8.04 -6.30
C ASP A 16 -0.18 -8.69 -6.41
N GLY A 17 -0.34 -9.67 -7.29
CA GLY A 17 -1.66 -10.22 -7.61
C GLY A 17 -2.41 -9.45 -8.71
N THR A 18 -1.87 -8.31 -9.15
CA THR A 18 -2.45 -7.47 -10.21
C THR A 18 -1.60 -7.49 -11.48
N LEU A 19 -0.33 -7.06 -11.42
CA LEU A 19 0.62 -7.12 -12.54
C LEU A 19 1.49 -8.39 -12.48
N THR A 20 1.69 -8.94 -11.28
CA THR A 20 2.45 -10.16 -11.04
C THR A 20 1.58 -11.20 -10.35
N LEU A 21 2.02 -12.47 -10.38
CA LEU A 21 1.48 -13.45 -9.44
C LEU A 21 2.00 -13.15 -8.03
N PRO A 22 1.26 -13.52 -6.96
CA PRO A 22 1.67 -13.21 -5.59
C PRO A 22 3.10 -13.63 -5.28
N ARG A 23 3.92 -12.65 -4.86
CA ARG A 23 5.36 -12.75 -4.54
C ARG A 23 6.23 -13.26 -5.68
N GLN A 24 5.82 -13.04 -6.93
CA GLN A 24 6.59 -13.39 -8.12
C GLN A 24 7.01 -12.15 -8.90
N LYS A 25 8.02 -12.33 -9.75
CA LYS A 25 8.47 -11.31 -10.71
C LYS A 25 7.51 -11.24 -11.90
N ILE A 26 7.39 -10.05 -12.49
CA ILE A 26 6.61 -9.81 -13.71
C ILE A 26 7.12 -10.71 -14.84
N THR A 27 6.19 -11.29 -15.59
CA THR A 27 6.55 -12.13 -16.73
C THR A 27 7.00 -11.27 -17.91
N PRO A 28 7.90 -11.74 -18.79
CA PRO A 28 8.30 -11.01 -20.00
C PRO A 28 7.10 -10.63 -20.88
N ALA A 29 6.10 -11.50 -20.98
CA ALA A 29 4.89 -11.26 -21.73
C ALA A 29 4.04 -10.11 -21.14
N MET A 30 3.90 -10.06 -19.81
CA MET A 30 3.21 -8.96 -19.15
C MET A 30 3.99 -7.64 -19.28
N LYS A 31 5.31 -7.67 -19.06
CA LYS A 31 6.18 -6.49 -19.26
C LYS A 31 6.04 -5.93 -20.68
N ALA A 32 6.13 -6.77 -21.71
CA ALA A 32 5.96 -6.35 -23.10
C ALA A 32 4.57 -5.76 -23.37
N PHE A 33 3.51 -6.40 -22.85
CA PHE A 33 2.15 -5.87 -22.97
C PHE A 33 2.00 -4.48 -22.35
N MET A 34 2.51 -4.26 -21.13
CA MET A 34 2.45 -2.95 -20.48
C MET A 34 3.17 -1.86 -21.28
N GLN A 35 4.27 -2.19 -21.97
CA GLN A 35 4.95 -1.23 -22.84
C GLN A 35 4.13 -0.86 -24.08
N GLU A 36 3.36 -1.78 -24.65
CA GLU A 36 2.42 -1.45 -25.74
C GLU A 36 1.24 -0.60 -25.25
N VAL A 37 0.74 -0.85 -24.03
CA VAL A 37 -0.29 -0.02 -23.39
C VAL A 37 0.22 1.40 -23.16
N ARG A 38 1.45 1.54 -22.65
CA ARG A 38 2.07 2.85 -22.35
C ARG A 38 2.19 3.77 -23.55
N LYS A 39 2.34 3.23 -24.77
CA LYS A 39 2.36 4.03 -26.01
C LYS A 39 1.02 4.72 -26.29
N LYS A 40 -0.08 4.23 -25.72
CA LYS A 40 -1.44 4.76 -25.92
C LYS A 40 -1.89 5.65 -24.76
N VAL A 41 -1.59 5.23 -23.54
CA VAL A 41 -2.06 5.89 -22.32
C VAL A 41 -0.97 5.85 -21.25
N PRO A 42 -0.76 6.91 -20.46
CA PRO A 42 0.15 6.88 -19.33
C PRO A 42 -0.20 5.75 -18.36
N ILE A 43 0.82 5.09 -17.82
CA ILE A 43 0.66 4.01 -16.85
C ILE A 43 1.40 4.31 -15.54
N ALA A 44 0.79 3.93 -14.44
CA ALA A 44 1.30 4.15 -13.10
C ALA A 44 1.19 2.88 -12.24
N VAL A 45 2.09 2.69 -11.29
CA VAL A 45 1.99 1.61 -10.29
C VAL A 45 1.92 2.17 -8.88
N VAL A 46 1.15 1.52 -8.01
CA VAL A 46 1.06 1.86 -6.58
C VAL A 46 1.09 0.60 -5.71
N GLY A 47 2.00 0.56 -4.74
CA GLY A 47 2.10 -0.54 -3.77
C GLY A 47 2.31 -0.02 -2.36
N GLY A 48 1.80 -0.75 -1.36
CA GLY A 48 2.03 -0.45 0.06
C GLY A 48 3.42 -0.86 0.56
N SER A 49 4.15 -1.64 -0.24
CA SER A 49 5.52 -2.05 0.02
C SER A 49 6.55 -0.94 -0.22
N ASP A 50 7.75 -1.11 0.32
CA ASP A 50 8.90 -0.27 -0.02
C ASP A 50 9.27 -0.38 -1.50
N ILE A 51 10.06 0.59 -1.99
CA ILE A 51 10.48 0.65 -3.39
C ILE A 51 11.31 -0.57 -3.81
N GLY A 52 12.06 -1.18 -2.89
CA GLY A 52 12.90 -2.35 -3.18
C GLY A 52 12.06 -3.54 -3.63
N LYS A 53 10.92 -3.77 -2.98
CA LYS A 53 9.97 -4.83 -3.40
C LYS A 53 9.31 -4.55 -4.75
N ILE A 54 8.97 -3.29 -5.04
CA ILE A 54 8.44 -2.93 -6.37
C ILE A 54 9.50 -3.23 -7.43
N VAL A 55 10.76 -2.87 -7.18
CA VAL A 55 11.88 -3.18 -8.08
C VAL A 55 12.05 -4.68 -8.26
N GLU A 56 12.07 -5.46 -7.17
CA GLU A 56 12.18 -6.92 -7.21
C GLU A 56 11.12 -7.56 -8.13
N GLN A 57 9.89 -7.03 -8.09
CA GLN A 57 8.77 -7.57 -8.85
C GLN A 57 8.71 -7.04 -10.29
N LEU A 58 9.05 -5.78 -10.56
CA LEU A 58 8.77 -5.14 -11.85
C LEU A 58 10.02 -4.88 -12.71
N GLY A 59 11.22 -5.03 -12.17
CA GLY A 59 12.45 -4.72 -12.90
C GLY A 59 13.70 -5.33 -12.30
N ASP A 60 14.84 -4.79 -12.73
CA ASP A 60 16.17 -5.19 -12.24
C ASP A 60 16.82 -4.09 -11.39
N SER A 61 16.41 -2.83 -11.58
CA SER A 61 16.84 -1.68 -10.78
C SER A 61 15.71 -0.64 -10.67
N LEU A 62 15.90 0.38 -9.84
CA LEU A 62 14.96 1.50 -9.76
C LEU A 62 14.85 2.21 -11.12
N GLU A 63 15.98 2.48 -11.77
CA GLU A 63 16.04 3.14 -13.07
C GLU A 63 15.30 2.33 -14.15
N ASP A 64 15.42 0.99 -14.14
CA ASP A 64 14.66 0.13 -15.04
C ASP A 64 13.15 0.29 -14.82
N VAL A 65 12.67 0.28 -13.57
CA VAL A 65 11.24 0.46 -13.29
C VAL A 65 10.75 1.86 -13.66
N LEU A 66 11.50 2.92 -13.29
CA LEU A 66 11.16 4.31 -13.62
C LEU A 66 11.17 4.57 -15.14
N SER A 67 11.97 3.82 -15.90
CA SER A 67 11.97 3.90 -17.36
C SER A 67 10.74 3.25 -18.01
N GLN A 68 10.06 2.33 -17.30
CA GLN A 68 8.96 1.51 -17.83
C GLN A 68 7.57 2.05 -17.49
N TYR A 69 7.44 2.85 -16.43
CA TYR A 69 6.17 3.40 -15.94
C TYR A 69 6.28 4.92 -15.79
N ASP A 70 5.21 5.65 -16.09
CA ASP A 70 5.22 7.11 -16.03
C ASP A 70 5.17 7.63 -14.59
N TYR A 71 4.53 6.87 -13.70
CA TYR A 71 4.54 7.12 -12.26
C TYR A 71 4.75 5.83 -11.47
N VAL A 72 5.55 5.92 -10.41
CA VAL A 72 5.85 4.78 -9.53
C VAL A 72 5.66 5.24 -8.10
N PHE A 73 4.71 4.62 -7.40
CA PHE A 73 4.36 4.91 -6.01
C PHE A 73 4.64 3.70 -5.13
N SER A 74 5.60 3.84 -4.23
CA SER A 74 5.85 2.91 -3.12
C SER A 74 5.35 3.52 -1.81
N GLU A 75 5.12 2.65 -0.82
CA GLU A 75 4.50 3.03 0.45
C GLU A 75 3.24 3.87 0.18
N ASN A 76 2.30 3.37 -0.63
CA ASN A 76 1.04 4.04 -1.03
C ASN A 76 1.16 5.42 -1.71
N GLY A 77 2.38 5.88 -2.02
CA GLY A 77 2.64 7.20 -2.59
C GLY A 77 3.43 8.14 -1.69
N MET A 78 3.77 7.75 -0.46
CA MET A 78 4.69 8.52 0.39
C MET A 78 6.10 8.59 -0.22
N VAL A 79 6.47 7.60 -1.04
CA VAL A 79 7.64 7.65 -1.92
C VAL A 79 7.17 7.46 -3.35
N GLY A 80 7.08 8.56 -4.09
CA GLY A 80 6.59 8.59 -5.47
C GLY A 80 7.59 9.20 -6.46
N TYR A 81 7.46 8.80 -7.73
CA TYR A 81 8.26 9.30 -8.85
C TYR A 81 7.38 9.62 -10.05
N HIS A 82 7.78 10.62 -10.84
CA HIS A 82 7.31 10.88 -12.19
C HIS A 82 8.51 10.86 -13.14
N GLY A 83 8.63 9.83 -13.97
CA GLY A 83 9.90 9.52 -14.62
C GLY A 83 11.01 9.31 -13.58
N ASP A 84 12.12 10.03 -13.73
CA ASP A 84 13.25 10.04 -12.79
C ASP A 84 13.11 11.08 -11.66
N VAL A 85 12.09 11.95 -11.73
CA VAL A 85 11.89 13.01 -10.74
C VAL A 85 11.10 12.49 -9.55
N LYS A 86 11.72 12.55 -8.38
CA LYS A 86 11.10 12.15 -7.12
C LYS A 86 10.14 13.23 -6.60
N PHE A 87 8.94 12.84 -6.16
CA PHE A 87 8.05 13.72 -5.43
C PHE A 87 8.57 14.02 -4.02
N PRO A 88 8.13 15.12 -3.39
CA PRO A 88 8.43 15.39 -1.98
C PRO A 88 8.06 14.18 -1.11
N VAL A 89 8.98 13.77 -0.25
CA VAL A 89 8.74 12.71 0.71
C VAL A 89 8.05 13.33 1.92
N THR A 90 6.92 12.77 2.33
CA THR A 90 6.22 13.19 3.55
C THR A 90 6.61 12.22 4.68
N ASP A 91 7.27 12.73 5.73
CA ASP A 91 7.56 11.94 6.94
C ASP A 91 6.36 11.97 7.89
N LEU A 92 6.07 10.83 8.51
CA LEU A 92 5.03 10.71 9.52
C LEU A 92 5.22 11.70 10.68
N GLY A 93 6.47 11.94 11.11
CA GLY A 93 6.81 12.87 12.18
C GLY A 93 6.51 14.32 11.81
N ASP A 94 6.85 14.71 10.59
CA ASP A 94 6.59 16.06 10.09
C ASP A 94 5.09 16.33 9.92
N TYR A 95 4.34 15.34 9.43
CA TYR A 95 2.89 15.46 9.25
C TYR A 95 2.13 15.43 10.57
N PHE A 96 2.46 14.47 11.44
CA PHE A 96 1.68 14.16 12.62
C PHE A 96 2.16 14.90 13.89
N GLY A 97 3.44 15.28 13.91
CA GLY A 97 4.12 15.86 15.05
C GLY A 97 4.67 14.81 16.01
N GLU A 98 5.94 14.96 16.38
CA GLU A 98 6.65 14.04 17.29
C GLU A 98 5.96 13.88 18.65
N GLN A 99 5.37 14.92 19.21
CA GLN A 99 4.67 14.83 20.50
C GLN A 99 3.49 13.85 20.44
N LYS A 100 2.72 13.85 19.36
CA LYS A 100 1.59 12.94 19.19
C LYS A 100 2.08 11.52 18.92
N LEU A 101 3.09 11.36 18.07
CA LEU A 101 3.68 10.04 17.80
C LEU A 101 4.28 9.41 19.06
N GLN A 102 4.98 10.16 19.89
CA GLN A 102 5.51 9.66 21.16
C GLN A 102 4.41 9.14 22.07
N LYS A 103 3.23 9.78 22.12
CA LYS A 103 2.09 9.28 22.89
C LYS A 103 1.62 7.91 22.38
N VAL A 104 1.48 7.75 21.06
CA VAL A 104 1.10 6.47 20.43
C VAL A 104 2.15 5.39 20.72
N VAL A 105 3.43 5.71 20.50
CA VAL A 105 4.56 4.79 20.76
C VAL A 105 4.61 4.37 22.23
N ASN A 106 4.51 5.33 23.16
CA ASN A 106 4.52 5.04 24.59
C ASN A 106 3.34 4.17 25.01
N PHE A 107 2.15 4.43 24.46
CA PHE A 107 0.98 3.59 24.70
C PHE A 107 1.21 2.16 24.21
N CYS A 108 1.65 1.99 22.96
CA CYS A 108 1.96 0.67 22.39
C CYS A 108 2.98 -0.09 23.24
N LEU A 109 4.07 0.57 23.67
CA LEU A 109 5.11 -0.06 24.50
C LEU A 109 4.58 -0.49 25.87
N LYS A 110 3.76 0.34 26.53
CA LYS A 110 3.12 -0.02 27.81
C LYS A 110 2.16 -1.20 27.64
N TYR A 111 1.26 -1.12 26.67
CA TYR A 111 0.30 -2.18 26.37
C TYR A 111 1.01 -3.51 26.09
N MET A 112 2.05 -3.50 25.25
CA MET A 112 2.84 -4.70 24.97
C MET A 112 3.69 -5.16 26.15
N GLY A 113 4.01 -4.27 27.10
CA GLY A 113 4.63 -4.62 28.37
C GLY A 113 3.72 -5.46 29.26
N ASP A 114 2.43 -5.12 29.30
CA ASP A 114 1.44 -5.72 30.21
C ASP A 114 0.85 -7.05 29.71
N ILE A 115 0.76 -7.27 28.39
CA ILE A 115 0.22 -8.52 27.85
C ILE A 115 1.20 -9.70 28.03
N GLU A 116 0.69 -10.87 28.39
CA GLU A 116 1.47 -12.11 28.40
C GLU A 116 1.29 -12.84 27.06
N LEU A 117 2.41 -13.30 26.48
CA LEU A 117 2.44 -14.04 25.21
C LEU A 117 3.34 -15.26 25.38
N PRO A 118 3.10 -16.37 24.66
CA PRO A 118 3.98 -17.54 24.71
C PRO A 118 5.45 -17.20 24.39
N VAL A 119 5.67 -16.24 23.49
CA VAL A 119 6.99 -15.74 23.10
C VAL A 119 6.93 -14.23 22.92
N LYS A 120 7.94 -13.52 23.42
CA LYS A 120 8.27 -12.14 23.03
C LYS A 120 9.70 -12.10 22.49
N CYS A 121 9.92 -11.38 21.40
CA CYS A 121 11.22 -11.20 20.78
C CYS A 121 11.66 -9.73 20.89
N GLY A 122 11.82 -9.04 19.77
CA GLY A 122 12.24 -7.64 19.71
C GLY A 122 11.79 -6.96 18.42
N ASN A 123 12.09 -5.68 18.28
CA ASN A 123 11.56 -4.82 17.20
C ASN A 123 10.02 -4.81 17.21
N PHE A 124 9.45 -4.36 18.33
CA PHE A 124 8.00 -4.28 18.55
C PHE A 124 7.33 -3.12 17.81
N ILE A 125 8.08 -2.04 17.57
CA ILE A 125 7.63 -0.88 16.82
C ILE A 125 8.72 -0.53 15.81
N GLU A 126 8.41 -0.68 14.53
CA GLU A 126 9.28 -0.29 13.41
C GLU A 126 8.74 1.00 12.81
N ARG A 127 9.53 2.08 12.89
CA ARG A 127 9.19 3.35 12.26
C ARG A 127 9.62 3.34 10.80
N ARG A 128 8.68 3.56 9.90
CA ARG A 128 8.89 3.80 8.47
C ARG A 128 8.60 5.27 8.16
N LYS A 129 8.78 5.69 6.91
CA LYS A 129 8.47 7.06 6.47
C LYS A 129 6.99 7.36 6.58
N GLY A 130 6.17 6.43 6.08
CA GLY A 130 4.72 6.56 6.00
C GLY A 130 3.95 6.17 7.27
N MET A 131 4.54 5.36 8.13
CA MET A 131 3.77 4.57 9.10
C MET A 131 4.62 4.01 10.23
N LEU A 132 3.97 3.56 11.28
CA LEU A 132 4.56 2.64 12.27
C LEU A 132 4.03 1.23 12.00
N ASN A 133 4.91 0.22 11.98
CA ASN A 133 4.48 -1.17 12.06
C ASN A 133 4.62 -1.66 13.51
N VAL A 134 3.52 -2.10 14.11
CA VAL A 134 3.48 -2.55 15.52
C VAL A 134 3.26 -4.06 15.56
N SER A 135 4.12 -4.77 16.29
CA SER A 135 4.13 -6.24 16.38
C SER A 135 4.18 -6.69 17.85
N PRO A 136 3.10 -7.26 18.42
CA PRO A 136 3.08 -7.72 19.81
C PRO A 136 4.16 -8.75 20.17
N ILE A 137 4.43 -9.70 19.27
CA ILE A 137 5.53 -10.68 19.44
C ILE A 137 6.90 -10.08 19.11
N GLY A 138 6.96 -8.99 18.35
CA GLY A 138 8.18 -8.37 17.84
C GLY A 138 8.63 -8.96 16.49
N ARG A 139 9.09 -8.11 15.58
CA ARG A 139 9.46 -8.49 14.19
C ARG A 139 10.73 -9.33 14.11
N SER A 140 11.58 -9.31 15.13
CA SER A 140 12.82 -10.10 15.19
C SER A 140 12.57 -11.60 15.45
N CYS A 141 11.31 -12.05 15.50
CA CYS A 141 10.95 -13.46 15.66
C CYS A 141 11.24 -14.29 14.39
N SER A 142 11.48 -15.59 14.59
CA SER A 142 11.69 -16.56 13.50
C SER A 142 10.39 -16.82 12.72
N GLN A 143 10.50 -17.40 11.51
CA GLN A 143 9.31 -17.76 10.71
C GLN A 143 8.39 -18.74 11.46
N LYS A 144 8.96 -19.69 12.19
CA LYS A 144 8.20 -20.61 13.06
C LYS A 144 7.38 -19.84 14.11
N HIS A 145 8.00 -18.89 14.80
CA HIS A 145 7.30 -18.07 15.80
C HIS A 145 6.22 -17.16 15.16
N ARG A 146 6.40 -16.73 13.90
CA ARG A 146 5.37 -15.98 13.16
C ARG A 146 4.11 -16.81 12.93
N GLU A 147 4.30 -18.07 12.53
CA GLU A 147 3.20 -19.02 12.31
C GLU A 147 2.49 -19.35 13.62
N GLU A 148 3.25 -19.67 14.67
CA GLU A 148 2.71 -19.94 16.01
C GLU A 148 1.94 -18.74 16.58
N PHE A 149 2.48 -17.52 16.46
CA PHE A 149 1.79 -16.31 16.88
C PHE A 149 0.52 -16.08 16.08
N ASN A 150 0.52 -16.31 14.76
CA ASN A 150 -0.66 -16.12 13.93
C ASN A 150 -1.80 -17.06 14.33
N GLU A 151 -1.51 -18.33 14.62
CA GLU A 151 -2.53 -19.25 15.11
C GLU A 151 -3.00 -18.90 16.52
N TYR A 152 -2.08 -18.49 17.40
CA TYR A 152 -2.42 -17.99 18.73
C TYR A 152 -3.32 -16.73 18.66
N ASP A 153 -2.98 -15.78 17.81
CA ASP A 153 -3.72 -14.53 17.63
C ASP A 153 -5.13 -14.75 17.07
N LYS A 154 -5.34 -15.74 16.18
CA LYS A 154 -6.69 -16.12 15.72
C LYS A 154 -7.59 -16.60 16.85
N VAL A 155 -7.03 -17.32 17.83
CA VAL A 155 -7.78 -17.86 18.97
C VAL A 155 -8.01 -16.80 20.04
N HIS A 156 -6.98 -15.99 20.32
CA HIS A 156 -6.98 -15.07 21.47
C HIS A 156 -7.29 -13.61 21.12
N GLY A 157 -7.25 -13.25 19.83
CA GLY A 157 -7.57 -11.91 19.32
C GLY A 157 -6.62 -10.82 19.81
N ILE A 158 -5.32 -11.09 19.94
CA ILE A 158 -4.34 -10.18 20.55
C ILE A 158 -4.26 -8.86 19.78
N ARG A 159 -4.03 -8.92 18.47
CA ARG A 159 -3.95 -7.73 17.60
C ARG A 159 -5.27 -7.01 17.52
N ALA A 160 -6.39 -7.73 17.36
CA ALA A 160 -7.72 -7.15 17.26
C ALA A 160 -8.08 -6.33 18.52
N LYS A 161 -7.86 -6.89 19.71
CA LYS A 161 -8.09 -6.18 20.99
C LYS A 161 -7.18 -4.97 21.16
N MET A 162 -5.91 -5.08 20.77
CA MET A 162 -4.97 -3.97 20.84
C MET A 162 -5.37 -2.83 19.89
N VAL A 163 -5.75 -3.16 18.65
CA VAL A 163 -6.26 -2.20 17.66
C VAL A 163 -7.52 -1.51 18.16
N GLU A 164 -8.51 -2.26 18.65
CA GLU A 164 -9.74 -1.68 19.20
C GLU A 164 -9.45 -0.72 20.37
N THR A 165 -8.48 -1.05 21.21
CA THR A 165 -8.06 -0.18 22.33
C THR A 165 -7.39 1.10 21.82
N LEU A 166 -6.50 0.97 20.83
CA LEU A 166 -5.81 2.11 20.21
C LEU A 166 -6.78 3.04 19.47
N GLU A 167 -7.75 2.49 18.75
CA GLU A 167 -8.80 3.27 18.06
C GLU A 167 -9.63 4.10 19.04
N LYS A 168 -9.94 3.56 20.23
CA LYS A 168 -10.66 4.29 21.28
C LYS A 168 -9.79 5.37 21.93
N GLU A 169 -8.55 5.04 22.28
CA GLU A 169 -7.62 5.96 22.96
C GLU A 169 -7.23 7.15 22.07
N PHE A 170 -7.06 6.90 20.77
CA PHE A 170 -6.58 7.87 19.78
C PHE A 170 -7.65 8.22 18.74
N ALA A 171 -8.93 8.22 19.13
CA ALA A 171 -10.05 8.53 18.24
C ALA A 171 -9.97 9.95 17.63
N ASP A 172 -9.39 10.90 18.36
CA ASP A 172 -9.21 12.30 17.92
C ASP A 172 -7.99 12.51 17.01
N TYR A 173 -7.16 11.47 16.85
CA TYR A 173 -5.90 11.56 16.14
C TYR A 173 -6.03 11.30 14.63
N LYS A 174 -7.19 10.87 14.14
CA LYS A 174 -7.41 10.53 12.72
C LYS A 174 -6.35 9.57 12.19
N MET A 175 -6.14 8.50 12.93
CA MET A 175 -5.21 7.43 12.59
C MET A 175 -5.99 6.18 12.21
N ARG A 176 -5.43 5.42 11.28
CA ARG A 176 -5.87 4.08 10.93
C ARG A 176 -4.94 3.05 11.54
N PHE A 177 -5.54 1.95 11.99
CA PHE A 177 -4.86 0.81 12.58
C PHE A 177 -5.27 -0.44 11.79
N VAL A 178 -4.38 -0.96 10.95
CA VAL A 178 -4.74 -2.00 9.97
C VAL A 178 -3.94 -3.27 10.24
N ILE A 179 -4.63 -4.34 10.66
CA ILE A 179 -4.02 -5.65 10.87
C ILE A 179 -3.56 -6.23 9.53
N GLY A 180 -2.29 -6.64 9.46
CA GLY A 180 -1.67 -7.12 8.24
C GLY A 180 -0.68 -8.26 8.49
N GLY A 181 -0.66 -9.25 7.59
CA GLY A 181 0.24 -10.39 7.68
C GLY A 181 0.04 -11.23 8.96
N GLN A 182 1.11 -11.89 9.40
CA GLN A 182 1.05 -12.89 10.48
C GLN A 182 1.18 -12.31 11.89
N ILE A 183 1.88 -11.20 12.05
CA ILE A 183 2.35 -10.77 13.39
C ILE A 183 2.10 -9.31 13.76
N SER A 184 1.70 -8.46 12.82
CA SER A 184 1.68 -7.02 13.06
C SER A 184 0.42 -6.33 12.53
N PHE A 185 0.35 -5.04 12.79
CA PHE A 185 -0.58 -4.11 12.19
C PHE A 185 0.16 -2.80 11.89
N ASP A 186 -0.31 -2.07 10.89
CA ASP A 186 0.22 -0.78 10.48
C ASP A 186 -0.59 0.36 11.12
N VAL A 187 0.10 1.43 11.51
CA VAL A 187 -0.46 2.66 12.08
C VAL A 187 -0.04 3.83 11.22
N PHE A 188 -1.00 4.52 10.62
CA PHE A 188 -0.77 5.64 9.71
C PHE A 188 -1.93 6.64 9.76
N PRO A 189 -1.75 7.89 9.33
CA PRO A 189 -2.83 8.87 9.28
C PRO A 189 -3.94 8.45 8.30
N GLU A 190 -5.18 8.84 8.57
CA GLU A 190 -6.26 8.68 7.60
C GLU A 190 -5.89 9.29 6.24
N GLY A 191 -6.23 8.58 5.16
CA GLY A 191 -5.89 8.96 3.78
C GLY A 191 -4.46 8.62 3.35
N TRP A 192 -3.66 7.94 4.18
CA TRP A 192 -2.34 7.40 3.79
C TRP A 192 -2.41 5.93 3.30
N ASP A 193 -3.61 5.44 3.01
CA ASP A 193 -3.83 4.27 2.15
C ASP A 193 -3.50 4.62 0.68
N LYS A 194 -3.77 3.72 -0.27
CA LYS A 194 -3.42 3.91 -1.68
C LYS A 194 -4.02 5.19 -2.29
N THR A 195 -5.11 5.73 -1.74
CA THR A 195 -5.67 7.02 -2.18
C THR A 195 -4.68 8.18 -2.07
N TYR A 196 -3.65 8.06 -1.22
CA TYR A 196 -2.61 9.06 -1.05
C TYR A 196 -1.92 9.42 -2.37
N CYS A 197 -1.65 8.45 -3.25
CA CYS A 197 -0.98 8.72 -4.53
C CYS A 197 -1.81 9.60 -5.47
N LEU A 198 -3.14 9.65 -5.29
CA LEU A 198 -4.04 10.43 -6.13
C LEU A 198 -3.78 11.93 -6.03
N GLN A 199 -3.18 12.42 -4.94
CA GLN A 199 -2.80 13.84 -4.83
C GLN A 199 -1.82 14.29 -5.91
N TYR A 200 -1.02 13.36 -6.46
CA TYR A 200 -0.04 13.64 -7.52
C TYR A 200 -0.63 13.53 -8.94
N LEU A 201 -1.87 13.01 -9.04
CA LEU A 201 -2.49 12.56 -10.29
C LEU A 201 -3.81 13.27 -10.60
N ALA A 202 -4.68 13.48 -9.60
CA ALA A 202 -6.08 13.90 -9.79
C ALA A 202 -6.23 15.24 -10.53
N ASP A 203 -5.34 16.21 -10.28
CA ASP A 203 -5.37 17.50 -10.99
C ASP A 203 -4.87 17.40 -12.45
N LYS A 204 -4.18 16.32 -12.80
CA LYS A 204 -3.55 16.11 -14.12
C LYS A 204 -4.37 15.19 -15.03
N PHE A 205 -5.19 14.32 -14.45
CA PHE A 205 -5.91 13.27 -15.16
C PHE A 205 -7.39 13.31 -14.76
N GLY A 206 -8.26 13.46 -15.77
CA GLY A 206 -9.71 13.54 -15.55
C GLY A 206 -10.41 12.18 -15.54
N ASP A 207 -9.67 11.10 -15.84
CA ASP A 207 -10.13 9.72 -15.92
C ASP A 207 -8.99 8.76 -15.48
N ILE A 208 -9.03 8.31 -14.23
CA ILE A 208 -8.02 7.42 -13.63
C ILE A 208 -8.64 6.03 -13.47
N HIS A 209 -8.17 5.05 -14.22
CA HIS A 209 -8.60 3.66 -14.04
C HIS A 209 -7.68 2.96 -13.06
N PHE A 210 -8.22 2.48 -11.93
CA PHE A 210 -7.45 1.73 -10.95
C PHE A 210 -7.70 0.22 -11.08
N PHE A 211 -6.65 -0.59 -11.06
CA PHE A 211 -6.73 -2.06 -11.09
C PHE A 211 -6.12 -2.65 -9.82
N GLY A 212 -6.83 -3.54 -9.14
CA GLY A 212 -6.37 -4.19 -7.91
C GLY A 212 -7.09 -5.51 -7.61
N ASP A 213 -6.43 -6.40 -6.88
CA ASP A 213 -6.97 -7.73 -6.55
C ASP A 213 -7.67 -7.78 -5.19
N LYS A 214 -7.37 -6.85 -4.27
CA LYS A 214 -7.91 -6.79 -2.91
C LYS A 214 -8.88 -5.63 -2.72
N THR A 215 -9.89 -5.58 -3.58
CA THR A 215 -10.88 -4.48 -3.68
C THR A 215 -12.15 -4.68 -2.86
N SER A 216 -12.22 -5.70 -2.01
CA SER A 216 -13.31 -5.90 -1.05
C SER A 216 -13.04 -5.16 0.27
N PRO A 217 -14.05 -4.79 1.07
CA PRO A 217 -13.84 -4.14 2.37
C PRO A 217 -12.82 -4.87 3.24
N GLY A 218 -11.84 -4.13 3.76
CA GLY A 218 -10.70 -4.66 4.51
C GLY A 218 -9.49 -5.06 3.66
N GLY A 219 -9.62 -5.11 2.33
CA GLY A 219 -8.49 -5.21 1.41
C GLY A 219 -7.77 -3.88 1.24
N ASN A 220 -6.46 -3.93 0.95
CA ASN A 220 -5.61 -2.74 0.82
C ASN A 220 -5.86 -1.93 -0.46
N ASP A 221 -6.64 -2.46 -1.41
CA ASP A 221 -7.07 -1.72 -2.60
C ASP A 221 -8.46 -1.10 -2.45
N TYR A 222 -9.20 -1.43 -1.40
CA TYR A 222 -10.60 -1.04 -1.26
C TYR A 222 -10.78 0.47 -1.34
N ASP A 223 -10.02 1.22 -0.54
CA ASP A 223 -10.18 2.67 -0.41
C ASP A 223 -9.91 3.39 -1.74
N ILE A 224 -8.86 3.00 -2.47
CA ILE A 224 -8.57 3.57 -3.80
C ILE A 224 -9.54 3.10 -4.87
N PHE A 225 -10.04 1.86 -4.77
CA PHE A 225 -10.99 1.30 -5.73
C PHE A 225 -12.37 1.98 -5.68
N VAL A 226 -12.83 2.38 -4.49
CA VAL A 226 -14.13 3.08 -4.31
C VAL A 226 -14.00 4.60 -4.32
N ASP A 227 -12.79 5.15 -4.40
CA ASP A 227 -12.56 6.59 -4.45
C ASP A 227 -13.18 7.20 -5.71
N GLU A 228 -13.96 8.26 -5.55
CA GLU A 228 -14.70 8.94 -6.63
C GLU A 228 -13.81 9.46 -7.77
N ARG A 229 -12.51 9.65 -7.49
CA ARG A 229 -11.52 10.08 -8.49
C ARG A 229 -11.08 8.96 -9.41
N THR A 230 -11.49 7.71 -9.14
CA THR A 230 -11.09 6.54 -9.91
C THR A 230 -12.27 5.78 -10.49
N THR A 231 -12.02 5.11 -11.62
CA THR A 231 -12.85 4.02 -12.14
C THR A 231 -12.17 2.71 -11.75
N GLY A 232 -12.66 2.05 -10.70
CA GLY A 232 -12.06 0.83 -10.15
C GLY A 232 -12.36 -0.45 -10.95
N HIS A 233 -11.34 -1.30 -11.11
CA HIS A 233 -11.39 -2.61 -11.78
C HIS A 233 -10.82 -3.68 -10.85
N THR A 234 -11.68 -4.48 -10.22
CA THR A 234 -11.25 -5.67 -9.49
C THR A 234 -10.62 -6.66 -10.45
N VAL A 235 -9.43 -7.21 -10.17
CA VAL A 235 -8.82 -8.26 -11.01
C VAL A 235 -8.54 -9.53 -10.20
N SER A 236 -8.49 -10.68 -10.85
CA SER A 236 -8.08 -11.93 -10.20
C SER A 236 -6.61 -12.31 -10.41
N GLY A 237 -5.87 -11.52 -11.21
CA GLY A 237 -4.50 -11.84 -11.61
C GLY A 237 -4.05 -11.10 -12.88
N PRO A 238 -2.78 -11.28 -13.28
CA PRO A 238 -2.19 -10.61 -14.44
C PRO A 238 -2.93 -10.80 -15.77
N ASP A 239 -3.51 -11.98 -16.01
CA ASP A 239 -4.20 -12.24 -17.27
C ASP A 239 -5.59 -11.60 -17.33
N ASP A 240 -6.30 -11.53 -16.20
CA ASP A 240 -7.55 -10.77 -16.08
C ASP A 240 -7.26 -9.26 -16.22
N THR A 241 -6.17 -8.78 -15.62
CA THR A 241 -5.69 -7.39 -15.80
C THR A 241 -5.50 -7.05 -17.28
N LYS A 242 -4.81 -7.90 -18.06
CA LYS A 242 -4.64 -7.69 -19.52
C LYS A 242 -5.98 -7.63 -20.27
N ALA A 243 -6.90 -8.54 -19.94
CA ALA A 243 -8.20 -8.60 -20.58
C ALA A 243 -9.00 -7.31 -20.35
N LYS A 244 -9.02 -6.80 -19.11
CA LYS A 244 -9.72 -5.56 -18.76
C LYS A 244 -9.07 -4.33 -19.37
N ILE A 245 -7.74 -4.23 -19.35
CA ILE A 245 -7.02 -3.16 -20.04
C ILE A 245 -7.41 -3.13 -21.52
N SER A 246 -7.37 -4.30 -22.19
CA SER A 246 -7.68 -4.39 -23.62
C SER A 246 -9.10 -3.93 -23.94
N ALA A 247 -10.08 -4.14 -23.04
CA ALA A 247 -11.44 -3.65 -23.22
C ALA A 247 -11.57 -2.13 -23.06
N ILE A 248 -10.63 -1.47 -22.37
CA ILE A 248 -10.64 -0.02 -22.11
C ILE A 248 -9.90 0.75 -23.21
N ILE A 249 -8.81 0.20 -23.73
CA ILE A 249 -7.91 0.89 -24.68
C ILE A 249 -8.17 0.56 -26.16
N ASN A 250 -9.20 -0.25 -26.45
CA ASN A 250 -9.60 -0.62 -27.81
C ASN A 250 -10.71 0.29 -28.34
#